data_AF-A0A2A3DWD4-F1
#
_entry.id   AF-A0A2A3DWD4-F1
#
_cell.length_a   1.000
_cell.length_b   1.000
_cell.length_c   1.000
_cell.angle_alpha   90.00
_cell.angle_beta   90.00
_cell.angle_gamma   90.00
#
_symmetry.space_group_name_H-M   'P 1'
#
loop_
_entity.id
_entity.type
_entity.pdbx_description
1 polymer ?
#
loop_
_entity_poly.entity_id
_entity_poly.type
_entity_poly.pdbx_seq_one_letter_code
_entity_poly.pdbx_strand_id
1 'polypeptide(L)'
;MKSGHSRCRAVVLIGAIPATFMAANAQQMPRYDAAGYCRQLSDMGGGSSTVYNSCIDMEQNAYNKRKPEWSSLPIKTRNYCDNLASMGGKGSYTVLDSCIDMELGAAGSTPDFKY
;
A
#
# COMPACT_ATOMS: atom_id res chain seq x y z
N MET A 1 27.28 -42.03 57.51
CA MET A 1 28.23 -40.93 57.82
C MET A 1 28.80 -40.40 56.50
N LYS A 2 28.62 -39.08 56.25
CA LYS A 2 29.36 -38.15 55.35
C LYS A 2 29.76 -38.63 53.93
N SER A 3 29.68 -37.86 52.84
CA SER A 3 29.15 -36.54 52.46
C SER A 3 29.45 -36.40 50.95
N GLY A 4 28.65 -35.63 50.19
CA GLY A 4 29.15 -34.95 48.99
C GLY A 4 28.24 -35.02 47.77
N HIS A 5 27.10 -34.32 47.79
CA HIS A 5 26.40 -33.99 46.55
C HIS A 5 27.15 -32.87 45.83
N SER A 6 27.71 -33.20 44.66
CA SER A 6 28.28 -32.24 43.71
C SER A 6 27.14 -31.36 43.19
N ARG A 7 27.14 -30.08 43.53
CA ARG A 7 26.16 -29.12 43.01
C ARG A 7 26.55 -28.77 41.58
N CYS A 8 25.92 -29.41 40.59
CA CYS A 8 25.84 -28.87 39.24
C CYS A 8 25.11 -27.52 39.31
N ARG A 9 25.88 -26.43 39.42
CA ARG A 9 25.38 -25.08 39.17
C ARG A 9 25.04 -24.99 37.69
N ALA A 10 23.76 -25.18 37.35
CA ALA A 10 23.22 -24.73 36.09
C ALA A 10 23.27 -23.20 36.08
N VAL A 11 24.29 -22.64 35.42
CA VAL A 11 24.32 -21.22 35.10
C VAL A 11 23.30 -21.00 34.00
N VAL A 12 22.10 -20.56 34.37
CA VAL A 12 21.12 -20.05 33.41
C VAL A 12 21.66 -18.70 32.94
N LEU A 13 22.34 -18.71 31.79
CA LEU A 13 22.68 -17.49 31.07
C LEU A 13 21.36 -16.89 30.57
N ILE A 14 20.81 -15.94 31.32
CA ILE A 14 19.73 -15.06 30.87
C ILE A 14 20.35 -14.15 29.81
N GLY A 15 20.47 -14.67 28.59
CA GLY A 15 20.75 -13.86 27.42
C GLY A 15 19.55 -12.94 27.19
N ALA A 16 19.68 -11.68 27.58
CA ALA A 16 18.73 -10.65 27.19
C ALA A 16 18.78 -10.51 25.67
N ILE A 17 17.86 -11.19 24.97
CA ILE A 17 17.65 -10.99 23.54
C ILE A 17 17.02 -9.61 23.41
N PRO A 18 17.71 -8.60 22.85
CA PRO A 18 17.07 -7.32 22.59
C PRO A 18 15.94 -7.57 21.60
N ALA A 19 14.70 -7.35 22.04
CA ALA A 19 13.55 -7.32 21.16
C ALA A 19 13.72 -6.13 20.21
N THR A 20 14.31 -6.37 19.04
CA THR A 20 14.32 -5.40 17.96
C THR A 20 12.89 -5.23 17.49
N PHE A 21 12.23 -4.18 17.97
CA PHE A 21 10.93 -3.75 17.47
C PHE A 21 11.12 -3.38 15.99
N MET A 22 10.77 -4.32 15.09
CA MET A 22 10.58 -3.98 13.69
C MET A 22 9.40 -3.01 13.65
N ALA A 23 9.70 -1.72 13.52
CA ALA A 23 8.69 -0.71 13.25
C ALA A 23 8.09 -1.06 11.88
N ALA A 24 6.93 -1.70 11.89
CA ALA A 24 6.07 -1.81 10.73
C ALA A 24 5.63 -0.39 10.38
N ASN A 25 6.39 0.28 9.52
CA ASN A 25 5.98 1.53 8.91
C ASN A 25 4.74 1.20 8.08
N ALA A 26 3.56 1.44 8.66
CA ALA A 26 2.34 1.45 7.88
C ALA A 26 2.50 2.60 6.88
N GLN A 27 2.89 2.27 5.64
CA GLN A 27 2.99 3.24 4.56
C GLN A 27 1.70 4.04 4.55
N GLN A 28 1.81 5.35 4.77
CA GLN A 28 0.67 6.26 4.70
C GLN A 28 0.12 6.26 3.27
N MET A 29 -1.17 6.55 3.13
CA MET A 29 -1.78 6.65 1.80
C MET A 29 -1.09 7.76 1.01
N PRO A 30 -0.74 7.53 -0.28
CA PRO A 30 -0.07 8.53 -1.09
C PRO A 30 -0.93 9.78 -1.23
N ARG A 31 -0.26 10.91 -1.46
CA ARG A 31 -0.90 12.22 -1.64
C ARG A 31 -0.68 12.69 -3.07
N TYR A 32 -1.69 12.47 -3.91
CA TYR A 32 -1.68 12.91 -5.31
C TYR A 32 -2.21 14.34 -5.48
N ASP A 33 -1.76 14.99 -6.56
CA ASP A 33 -2.31 16.25 -7.07
C ASP A 33 -3.52 15.95 -7.97
N ALA A 34 -4.61 15.49 -7.36
CA ALA A 34 -5.84 15.14 -8.07
C ALA A 34 -6.41 16.33 -8.87
N ALA A 35 -6.29 17.56 -8.33
CA ALA A 35 -6.73 18.77 -9.02
C ALA A 35 -5.93 19.02 -10.30
N GLY A 36 -4.61 18.87 -10.24
CA GLY A 36 -3.78 18.98 -11.43
C GLY A 36 -4.03 17.85 -12.43
N TYR A 37 -4.28 16.61 -11.97
CA TYR A 37 -4.61 15.48 -12.85
C TYR A 37 -5.93 15.75 -13.59
N CYS A 38 -6.96 16.19 -12.87
CA CYS A 38 -8.25 16.54 -13.46
C CYS A 38 -8.18 17.76 -14.39
N ARG A 39 -7.30 18.72 -14.11
CA ARG A 39 -7.03 19.83 -15.03
C ARG A 39 -6.40 19.33 -16.31
N GLN A 40 -5.36 18.49 -16.22
CA GLN A 40 -4.73 17.88 -17.39
C GLN A 40 -5.74 17.11 -18.25
N LEU A 41 -6.59 16.28 -17.63
CA LEU A 41 -7.65 15.55 -18.33
C LEU A 41 -8.67 16.48 -19.00
N SER A 42 -9.11 17.53 -18.30
CA SER A 42 -10.05 18.51 -18.84
C SER A 42 -9.45 19.27 -20.03
N ASP A 43 -8.18 19.68 -19.92
CA ASP A 43 -7.46 20.44 -20.95
C ASP A 43 -7.25 19.62 -22.24
N MET A 44 -7.08 18.29 -22.12
CA MET A 44 -7.03 17.40 -23.29
C MET A 44 -8.32 17.45 -24.14
N GLY A 45 -9.46 17.76 -23.51
CA GLY A 45 -10.76 17.93 -24.16
C GLY A 45 -11.12 19.38 -24.47
N GLY A 46 -10.18 20.32 -24.39
CA GLY A 46 -10.42 21.74 -24.61
C GLY A 46 -10.88 22.54 -23.38
N GLY A 47 -10.64 22.02 -22.17
CA GLY A 47 -10.88 22.76 -20.91
C GLY A 47 -12.32 22.69 -20.40
N SER A 48 -13.00 21.54 -20.59
CA SER A 48 -14.39 21.36 -20.13
C SER A 48 -14.51 21.34 -18.61
N SER A 49 -15.25 22.32 -18.05
CA SER A 49 -15.58 22.36 -16.62
C SER A 49 -16.36 21.13 -16.14
N THR A 50 -17.23 20.58 -16.99
CA THR A 50 -17.98 19.35 -16.68
C THR A 50 -17.04 18.16 -16.52
N VAL A 51 -16.05 18.03 -17.40
CA VAL A 51 -15.02 16.97 -17.30
C VAL A 51 -14.18 17.16 -16.04
N TYR A 52 -13.74 18.39 -15.76
CA TYR A 52 -12.97 18.69 -14.56
C TYR A 52 -13.74 18.32 -13.27
N ASN A 53 -14.97 18.81 -13.12
CA ASN A 53 -15.77 18.57 -11.93
C ASN A 53 -16.07 17.08 -11.74
N SER A 54 -16.48 16.38 -12.80
CA SER A 54 -16.71 14.94 -12.76
C SER A 54 -15.44 14.16 -12.37
N CYS A 55 -14.28 14.56 -12.90
CA CYS A 55 -13.00 13.97 -12.51
C CYS A 55 -12.72 14.16 -11.02
N ILE A 56 -12.90 15.36 -10.48
CA ILE A 56 -12.70 15.63 -9.04
C ILE A 56 -13.58 14.72 -8.18
N ASP A 57 -14.85 14.57 -8.54
CA ASP A 57 -15.78 13.70 -7.81
C ASP A 57 -15.32 12.23 -7.85
N MET A 58 -14.88 11.75 -9.01
CA MET A 58 -14.36 10.39 -9.17
C MET A 58 -13.09 10.16 -8.34
N GLU A 59 -12.14 11.09 -8.39
CA GLU A 59 -10.90 11.05 -7.61
C GLU A 59 -11.18 11.05 -6.09
N GLN A 60 -12.11 11.90 -5.65
CA GLN A 60 -12.49 11.98 -4.24
C GLN A 60 -13.19 10.70 -3.76
N ASN A 61 -14.07 10.12 -4.59
CA ASN A 61 -14.74 8.86 -4.28
C ASN A 61 -13.75 7.69 -4.17
N ALA A 62 -12.82 7.58 -5.12
CA ALA A 62 -11.77 6.56 -5.10
C ALA A 62 -10.87 6.68 -3.86
N TYR A 63 -10.46 7.90 -3.50
CA TYR A 63 -9.72 8.16 -2.27
C TYR A 63 -10.52 7.73 -1.03
N ASN A 64 -11.79 8.12 -0.93
CA ASN A 64 -12.64 7.80 0.21
C ASN A 64 -12.89 6.30 0.37
N LYS A 65 -13.01 5.57 -0.75
CA LYS A 65 -13.12 4.10 -0.77
C LYS A 65 -11.89 3.44 -0.16
N ARG A 66 -10.68 3.86 -0.58
CA ARG A 66 -9.43 3.17 -0.19
C ARG A 66 -8.83 3.63 1.12
N LYS A 67 -9.04 4.89 1.53
CA LYS A 67 -8.47 5.44 2.76
C LYS A 67 -8.71 4.59 4.02
N PRO A 68 -9.93 4.11 4.33
CA PRO A 68 -10.17 3.37 5.57
C PRO A 68 -9.47 1.99 5.60
N GLU A 69 -9.27 1.37 4.44
CA GLU A 69 -8.67 0.04 4.30
C GLU A 69 -7.20 0.09 3.84
N TRP A 70 -6.63 1.27 3.59
CA TRP A 70 -5.29 1.39 3.04
C TRP A 70 -4.23 0.66 3.86
N SER A 71 -4.36 0.62 5.18
CA SER A 71 -3.40 -0.06 6.06
C SER A 71 -3.52 -1.60 6.02
N SER A 72 -4.66 -2.15 5.62
CA SER A 72 -4.90 -3.60 5.56
C SER A 72 -4.59 -4.21 4.20
N LEU A 73 -4.45 -3.40 3.14
CA LEU A 73 -4.07 -3.89 1.82
C LEU A 73 -2.66 -4.49 1.82
N PRO A 74 -2.41 -5.57 1.03
CA PRO A 74 -1.08 -6.16 0.91
C PRO A 74 -0.03 -5.12 0.49
N ILE A 75 1.12 -5.11 1.16
CA ILE A 75 2.20 -4.13 0.90
C ILE A 75 2.63 -4.13 -0.58
N LYS A 76 2.71 -5.31 -1.21
CA LYS A 76 3.05 -5.44 -2.63
C LYS A 76 2.04 -4.72 -3.53
N THR A 77 0.74 -4.93 -3.31
CA THR A 77 -0.35 -4.26 -4.04
C THR A 77 -0.28 -2.76 -3.85
N ARG A 78 -0.10 -2.27 -2.62
CA ARG A 78 0.02 -0.83 -2.34
C ARG A 78 1.16 -0.19 -3.12
N ASN A 79 2.36 -0.78 -3.04
CA ASN A 79 3.54 -0.23 -3.70
C ASN A 79 3.41 -0.31 -5.23
N TYR A 80 2.94 -1.43 -5.79
CA TYR A 80 2.79 -1.58 -7.24
C TYR A 80 1.78 -0.59 -7.80
N CYS A 81 0.59 -0.52 -7.19
CA CYS A 81 -0.47 0.35 -7.67
C CYS A 81 -0.19 1.84 -7.40
N ASP A 82 0.55 2.20 -6.35
CA ASP A 82 1.03 3.58 -6.15
C ASP A 82 1.99 4.01 -7.25
N ASN A 83 2.96 3.15 -7.59
CA ASN A 83 3.86 3.40 -8.72
C ASN A 83 3.09 3.56 -10.03
N LEU A 84 2.15 2.64 -10.32
CA LEU A 84 1.34 2.69 -11.53
C LEU A 84 0.48 3.96 -11.59
N ALA A 85 -0.21 4.29 -10.49
CA ALA A 85 -1.10 5.45 -10.42
C ALA A 85 -0.37 6.78 -10.46
N SER A 86 0.89 6.84 -10.03
CA SER A 86 1.74 8.03 -10.09
C SER A 86 2.49 8.21 -11.40
N MET A 87 2.45 7.21 -12.31
CA MET A 87 3.00 7.35 -13.66
C MET A 87 2.34 8.54 -14.37
N GLY A 88 3.14 9.54 -14.76
CA GLY A 88 2.65 10.81 -15.32
C GLY A 88 2.74 12.01 -14.37
N GLY A 89 3.18 11.80 -13.12
CA GLY A 89 3.69 12.85 -12.22
C GLY A 89 2.65 13.49 -11.30
N LYS A 90 1.36 13.49 -11.65
CA LYS A 90 0.31 14.07 -10.79
C LYS A 90 -0.38 13.05 -9.89
N GLY A 91 -0.43 11.79 -10.32
CA GLY A 91 -1.12 10.74 -9.61
C GLY A 91 -2.63 10.75 -9.82
N SER A 92 -3.24 9.56 -9.75
CA SER A 92 -4.70 9.39 -9.82
C SER A 92 -5.17 8.33 -8.84
N TYR A 93 -6.09 8.70 -7.94
CA TYR A 93 -6.75 7.78 -7.04
C TYR A 93 -7.70 6.85 -7.78
N THR A 94 -8.31 7.27 -8.89
CA THR A 94 -9.15 6.37 -9.71
C THR A 94 -8.32 5.26 -10.35
N VAL A 95 -7.11 5.58 -10.84
CA VAL A 95 -6.15 4.58 -11.34
C VAL A 95 -5.65 3.68 -10.21
N LEU A 96 -5.32 4.26 -9.05
CA LEU A 96 -4.91 3.49 -7.87
C LEU A 96 -6.01 2.51 -7.43
N ASP A 97 -7.24 2.98 -7.30
CA ASP A 97 -8.41 2.20 -6.91
C ASP A 97 -8.65 1.02 -7.85
N SER A 98 -8.62 1.30 -9.17
CA SER A 98 -8.80 0.28 -10.21
C SER A 98 -7.68 -0.75 -10.20
N CYS A 99 -6.43 -0.31 -10.05
CA CYS A 99 -5.28 -1.22 -9.94
C CYS A 99 -5.42 -2.15 -8.74
N ILE A 100 -5.82 -1.62 -7.58
CA ILE A 100 -6.02 -2.43 -6.37
C ILE A 100 -7.09 -3.51 -6.62
N ASP A 101 -8.24 -3.14 -7.21
CA ASP A 101 -9.29 -4.13 -7.52
C ASP A 101 -8.78 -5.23 -8.46
N MET A 102 -8.00 -4.86 -9.49
CA MET A 102 -7.42 -5.82 -10.43
C MET A 102 -6.41 -6.75 -9.76
N GLU A 103 -5.47 -6.22 -8.97
CA GLU A 103 -4.43 -7.00 -8.30
C GLU A 103 -5.01 -7.95 -7.23
N LEU A 104 -6.03 -7.49 -6.50
CA LEU A 104 -6.73 -8.34 -5.54
C LEU A 104 -7.49 -9.46 -6.24
N GLY A 105 -8.07 -9.21 -7.43
CA GLY A 105 -8.73 -10.22 -8.24
C GLY A 105 -7.77 -11.20 -8.94
N ALA A 106 -6.62 -10.72 -9.41
CA ALA A 106 -5.63 -11.51 -10.12
C ALA A 106 -4.78 -12.41 -9.21
N ALA A 107 -4.78 -12.16 -7.90
CA ALA A 107 -4.00 -12.94 -6.93
C ALA A 107 -4.31 -14.47 -6.95
N GLY A 108 -5.39 -14.90 -7.59
CA GLY A 108 -5.77 -16.31 -7.76
C GLY A 108 -5.55 -16.92 -9.15
N SER A 109 -5.06 -16.18 -10.14
CA SER A 109 -4.93 -16.68 -11.52
C SER A 109 -3.70 -16.13 -12.24
N THR A 110 -2.90 -17.02 -12.82
CA THR A 110 -1.78 -16.65 -13.70
C THR A 110 -1.98 -17.36 -15.03
N PRO A 111 -2.42 -16.67 -16.09
CA PRO A 111 -2.60 -17.28 -17.40
C PRO A 111 -1.24 -17.58 -18.04
N ASP A 112 -1.17 -18.67 -18.80
CA ASP A 112 -0.01 -18.97 -19.65
C ASP A 112 -0.07 -18.14 -20.93
N PHE A 113 1.09 -17.60 -21.33
CA PHE A 113 1.24 -16.92 -22.62
C PHE A 113 1.14 -17.93 -23.76
N LYS A 114 0.31 -17.66 -24.77
CA LYS A 114 0.12 -18.52 -25.96
C LYS A 114 0.56 -17.76 -27.22
N TYR A 115 1.29 -18.46 -28.10
CA TYR A 115 1.73 -17.97 -29.41
C TYR A 115 0.75 -18.35 -30.52
#